data_AF-A0A537RAW7-F1
#
_entry.id   AF-A0A537RAW7-F1
#
_cell.length_a   1.000
_cell.length_b   1.000
_cell.length_c   1.000
_cell.angle_alpha   90.00
_cell.angle_beta   90.00
_cell.angle_gamma   90.00
#
_symmetry.space_group_name_H-M   'P 1'
#
loop_
_entity.id
_entity.type
_entity.pdbx_description
1 polymer ?
#
loop_
_entity_poly.entity_id
_entity_poly.type
_entity_poly.pdbx_seq_one_letter_code
_entity_poly.pdbx_strand_id
1 'polypeptide(L)'
;YRSTQPILAASNAVIGLARERFTKNLRSHRGAGEKPALVSVLDDIGQVDCIVTTILENREAGVALKEQAVLFRTAHHSAMLEIELTRRNIPFVKFGGLKFIEAAHVKDMLSVLRWAENPADRVTGFRVVQLLEGIGPATAGKALDRISGRALTDALATFSPPAKAAGAWRDLVTLMQRLNGETAGWPAEFDLVRQWYQPHLEQRYPDAAVRAGDLEQLQRIAGGYGSRAHFLTDLTLDPPSATSDEAGPPRLDEDYLILSTIHSAKGQEWRCVFVLNVVDGCIPSDMATGSAEEIEEERRLLYVAMTRAKDQLLLLLPQRFYVHSQARRGDKHLYASRTRFIPAGIAGHFEPRSWLGSGRGSQPGAQRTSATVDIGARMRQMWRGTGT
;
A
#
# COMPACT_ATOMS: atom_id res chain seq x y z
N TYR A 1 4.56 -33.87 5.08
CA TYR A 1 3.68 -33.72 6.25
C TYR A 1 2.89 -32.41 6.28
N ARG A 2 3.43 -31.30 5.75
CA ARG A 2 2.87 -29.94 5.92
C ARG A 2 1.91 -29.57 4.77
N SER A 3 2.47 -29.38 3.57
CA SER A 3 1.75 -29.00 2.35
C SER A 3 1.11 -30.18 1.63
N THR A 4 0.05 -29.94 0.87
CA THR A 4 -0.55 -30.91 -0.07
C THR A 4 0.43 -31.28 -1.20
N GLN A 5 0.20 -32.43 -1.85
CA GLN A 5 1.08 -32.90 -2.92
C GLN A 5 1.14 -31.93 -4.13
N PRO A 6 0.04 -31.29 -4.59
CA PRO A 6 0.10 -30.32 -5.68
C PRO A 6 0.96 -29.09 -5.38
N ILE A 7 0.87 -28.53 -4.16
CA ILE A 7 1.73 -27.41 -3.72
C ILE A 7 3.21 -27.81 -3.76
N LEU A 8 3.55 -28.99 -3.25
CA LEU A 8 4.93 -29.48 -3.29
C LEU A 8 5.38 -29.78 -4.73
N ALA A 9 4.52 -30.30 -5.60
CA ALA A 9 4.86 -30.54 -6.99
C ALA A 9 5.22 -29.24 -7.72
N ALA A 10 4.41 -28.19 -7.55
CA ALA A 10 4.69 -26.88 -8.13
C ALA A 10 5.96 -26.25 -7.54
N SER A 11 6.16 -26.37 -6.21
CA SER A 11 7.36 -25.86 -5.53
C SER A 11 8.64 -26.58 -5.98
N ASN A 12 8.59 -27.92 -6.09
CA ASN A 12 9.69 -28.74 -6.60
C ASN A 12 10.01 -28.38 -8.07
N ALA A 13 9.00 -28.06 -8.88
CA ALA A 13 9.19 -27.63 -10.26
C ALA A 13 9.91 -26.26 -10.34
N VAL A 14 9.54 -25.30 -9.48
CA VAL A 14 10.20 -23.98 -9.42
C VAL A 14 11.66 -24.09 -9.01
N ILE A 15 11.95 -24.82 -7.92
CA ILE A 15 13.34 -25.00 -7.44
C ILE A 15 14.14 -25.96 -8.31
N GLY A 16 13.47 -26.84 -9.07
CA GLY A 16 14.10 -27.76 -10.01
C GLY A 16 14.78 -27.07 -11.19
N LEU A 17 14.42 -25.81 -11.45
CA LEU A 17 15.06 -24.95 -12.45
C LEU A 17 16.28 -24.18 -11.91
N ALA A 18 16.66 -24.37 -10.64
CA ALA A 18 17.86 -23.76 -10.07
C ALA A 18 19.13 -24.42 -10.59
N ARG A 19 20.16 -23.63 -10.90
CA ARG A 19 21.47 -24.15 -11.36
C ARG A 19 22.18 -25.01 -10.31
N GLU A 20 22.19 -24.55 -9.07
CA GLU A 20 22.81 -25.25 -7.94
C GLU A 20 21.74 -25.89 -7.07
N ARG A 21 21.63 -27.22 -7.17
CA ARG A 21 20.59 -27.99 -6.50
C ARG A 21 21.16 -28.82 -5.35
N PHE A 22 20.51 -28.75 -4.19
CA PHE A 22 20.52 -29.87 -3.25
C PHE A 22 19.44 -30.87 -3.67
N THR A 23 19.84 -32.09 -4.05
CA THR A 23 19.02 -33.16 -4.67
C THR A 23 17.97 -33.75 -3.73
N LYS A 24 16.97 -32.94 -3.34
CA LYS A 24 15.83 -33.41 -2.54
C LYS A 24 14.54 -33.07 -3.29
N ASN A 25 13.73 -34.09 -3.57
CA ASN A 25 12.35 -33.93 -4.05
C ASN A 25 11.42 -34.17 -2.87
N LEU A 26 10.66 -33.15 -2.48
CA LEU A 26 9.72 -33.30 -1.36
C LEU A 26 8.47 -34.06 -1.78
N ARG A 27 8.00 -34.96 -0.92
CA ARG A 27 6.74 -35.70 -1.08
C ARG A 27 5.81 -35.44 0.11
N SER A 28 4.51 -35.38 -0.16
CA SER A 28 3.48 -35.19 0.87
C SER A 28 2.87 -36.50 1.33
N HIS A 29 2.42 -36.50 2.58
CA HIS A 29 1.59 -37.56 3.17
C HIS A 29 0.12 -37.15 3.26
N ARG A 30 -0.20 -35.87 2.99
CA ARG A 30 -1.58 -35.33 3.05
C ARG A 30 -2.38 -35.61 1.77
N GLY A 31 -1.74 -36.15 0.74
CA GLY A 31 -2.40 -36.60 -0.49
C GLY A 31 -2.86 -35.45 -1.39
N ALA A 32 -4.06 -35.63 -1.96
CA ALA A 32 -4.70 -34.75 -2.93
C ALA A 32 -5.04 -33.37 -2.34
N GLY A 33 -5.26 -32.40 -3.22
CA GLY A 33 -5.61 -31.02 -2.88
C GLY A 33 -5.75 -30.21 -4.16
N GLU A 34 -6.01 -28.93 -4.03
CA GLU A 34 -6.05 -28.01 -5.17
C GLU A 34 -4.63 -27.69 -5.66
N LYS A 35 -4.50 -27.43 -6.96
CA LYS A 35 -3.25 -26.87 -7.49
C LYS A 35 -3.10 -25.42 -7.00
N PRO A 36 -1.88 -24.93 -6.78
CA PRO A 36 -1.66 -23.51 -6.55
C PRO A 36 -2.22 -22.68 -7.69
N ALA A 37 -2.93 -21.61 -7.36
CA ALA A 37 -3.54 -20.73 -8.35
C ALA A 37 -2.55 -19.64 -8.80
N LEU A 38 -2.43 -19.44 -10.11
CA LEU A 38 -1.81 -18.26 -10.72
C LEU A 38 -2.94 -17.28 -11.04
N VAL A 39 -3.10 -16.26 -10.20
CA VAL A 39 -4.23 -15.34 -10.29
C VAL A 39 -3.81 -14.07 -11.03
N SER A 40 -4.28 -13.92 -12.26
CA SER A 40 -4.08 -12.69 -13.04
C SER A 40 -5.04 -11.61 -12.55
N VAL A 41 -4.50 -10.47 -12.16
CA VAL A 41 -5.23 -9.27 -11.72
C VAL A 41 -4.81 -8.08 -12.58
N LEU A 42 -5.71 -7.11 -12.77
CA LEU A 42 -5.44 -5.98 -13.65
C LEU A 42 -4.26 -5.12 -13.15
N ASP A 43 -4.28 -4.77 -11.86
CA ASP A 43 -3.34 -3.87 -11.20
C ASP A 43 -3.23 -4.18 -9.69
N ASP A 44 -2.47 -3.34 -8.97
CA ASP A 44 -2.29 -3.43 -7.51
C ASP A 44 -3.63 -3.35 -6.75
N ILE A 45 -4.61 -2.60 -7.25
CA ILE A 45 -5.92 -2.47 -6.62
C ILE A 45 -6.69 -3.78 -6.77
N GLY A 46 -6.70 -4.36 -7.98
CA GLY A 46 -7.30 -5.67 -8.24
C GLY A 46 -6.63 -6.79 -7.43
N GLN A 47 -5.31 -6.71 -7.21
CA GLN A 47 -4.58 -7.63 -6.33
C GLN A 47 -5.12 -7.59 -4.90
N VAL A 48 -5.23 -6.39 -4.33
CA VAL A 48 -5.72 -6.20 -2.97
C VAL A 48 -7.18 -6.65 -2.85
N ASP A 49 -8.03 -6.30 -3.82
CA ASP A 49 -9.43 -6.71 -3.82
C ASP A 49 -9.59 -8.24 -3.86
N CYS A 50 -8.85 -8.91 -4.74
CA CYS A 50 -8.83 -10.37 -4.81
C CYS A 50 -8.44 -10.99 -3.47
N ILE A 51 -7.34 -10.53 -2.86
CA ILE A 51 -6.83 -11.08 -1.62
C ILE A 51 -7.82 -10.89 -0.48
N VAL A 52 -8.31 -9.67 -0.29
CA VAL A 52 -9.24 -9.35 0.81
C VAL A 52 -10.54 -10.13 0.64
N THR A 53 -11.05 -10.26 -0.59
CA THR A 53 -12.26 -11.04 -0.86
C THR A 53 -12.04 -12.52 -0.54
N THR A 54 -10.97 -13.13 -1.03
CA THR A 54 -10.69 -14.55 -0.75
C THR A 54 -10.40 -14.81 0.73
N ILE A 55 -9.76 -13.88 1.45
CA ILE A 55 -9.55 -14.00 2.91
C ILE A 55 -10.88 -14.05 3.66
N LEU A 56 -11.83 -13.18 3.27
CA LEU A 56 -13.16 -13.14 3.87
C LEU A 56 -13.98 -14.38 3.50
N GLU A 57 -13.94 -14.82 2.24
CA GLU A 57 -14.57 -16.09 1.80
C GLU A 57 -14.03 -17.29 2.59
N ASN A 58 -12.72 -17.37 2.77
CA ASN A 58 -12.08 -18.41 3.58
C ASN A 58 -12.53 -18.33 5.04
N ARG A 59 -12.70 -17.12 5.58
CA ARG A 59 -13.20 -16.90 6.94
C ARG A 59 -14.65 -17.36 7.10
N GLU A 60 -15.50 -17.05 6.13
CA GLU A 60 -16.89 -17.53 6.06
C GLU A 60 -16.96 -19.06 5.95
N ALA A 61 -16.00 -19.68 5.25
CA ALA A 61 -15.81 -21.13 5.19
C ALA A 61 -15.18 -21.74 6.46
N GLY A 62 -14.91 -20.95 7.50
CA GLY A 62 -14.42 -21.41 8.81
C GLY A 62 -12.90 -21.46 8.96
N VAL A 63 -12.13 -20.85 8.06
CA VAL A 63 -10.67 -20.69 8.23
C VAL A 63 -10.38 -19.43 9.04
N ALA A 64 -9.84 -19.58 10.24
CA ALA A 64 -9.46 -18.45 11.09
C ALA A 64 -8.44 -17.55 10.37
N LEU A 65 -8.51 -16.23 10.58
CA LEU A 65 -7.57 -15.27 9.99
C LEU A 65 -6.11 -15.61 10.33
N LYS A 66 -5.84 -16.10 11.55
CA LYS A 66 -4.50 -16.52 11.98
C LYS A 66 -3.94 -17.73 11.23
N GLU A 67 -4.78 -18.48 10.53
CA GLU A 67 -4.39 -19.58 9.64
C GLU A 67 -4.19 -19.11 8.20
N GLN A 68 -4.30 -17.80 7.93
CA GLN A 68 -4.12 -17.18 6.63
C GLN A 68 -2.94 -16.19 6.68
N ALA A 69 -2.13 -16.17 5.63
CA ALA A 69 -1.00 -15.25 5.54
C ALA A 69 -0.79 -14.68 4.15
N VAL A 70 -0.41 -13.41 4.08
CA VAL A 70 -0.01 -12.72 2.85
C VAL A 70 1.49 -12.43 2.92
N LEU A 71 2.22 -12.96 1.95
CA LEU A 71 3.68 -12.89 1.86
C LEU A 71 4.10 -11.94 0.74
N PHE A 72 5.16 -11.19 0.99
CA PHE A 72 5.70 -10.22 0.03
C PHE A 72 7.22 -10.14 0.07
N ARG A 73 7.82 -9.73 -1.06
CA ARG A 73 9.27 -9.61 -1.18
C ARG A 73 9.85 -8.41 -0.41
N THR A 74 9.17 -7.26 -0.47
CA THR A 74 9.62 -6.00 0.14
C THR A 74 8.48 -5.38 0.95
N ALA A 75 8.81 -4.73 2.06
CA ALA A 75 7.83 -4.25 3.04
C ALA A 75 6.82 -3.22 2.51
N HIS A 76 7.14 -2.49 1.43
CA HIS A 76 6.20 -1.55 0.80
C HIS A 76 5.18 -2.22 -0.13
N HIS A 77 5.41 -3.46 -0.58
CA HIS A 77 4.43 -4.18 -1.39
C HIS A 77 3.12 -4.42 -0.62
N SER A 78 3.17 -4.47 0.72
CA SER A 78 1.98 -4.61 1.56
C SER A 78 1.24 -3.30 1.84
N ALA A 79 1.79 -2.13 1.47
CA ALA A 79 1.24 -0.82 1.86
C ALA A 79 -0.24 -0.65 1.51
N MET A 80 -0.62 -0.94 0.26
CA MET A 80 -2.02 -0.84 -0.19
C MET A 80 -2.93 -1.85 0.51
N LEU A 81 -2.42 -3.05 0.79
CA LEU A 81 -3.17 -4.07 1.50
C LEU A 81 -3.39 -3.68 2.97
N GLU A 82 -2.38 -3.17 3.64
CA GLU A 82 -2.49 -2.67 5.03
C GLU A 82 -3.59 -1.61 5.15
N ILE A 83 -3.61 -0.64 4.23
CA ILE A 83 -4.63 0.41 4.19
C ILE A 83 -6.02 -0.19 3.98
N GLU A 84 -6.18 -1.12 3.03
CA GLU A 84 -7.47 -1.73 2.77
C GLU A 84 -7.97 -2.61 3.93
N LEU A 85 -7.07 -3.35 4.59
CA LEU A 85 -7.40 -4.15 5.77
C LEU A 85 -7.88 -3.25 6.92
N THR A 86 -7.17 -2.15 7.19
CA THR A 86 -7.58 -1.14 8.18
C THR A 86 -8.94 -0.55 7.81
N ARG A 87 -9.13 -0.16 6.54
CA ARG A 87 -10.40 0.41 6.04
C ARG A 87 -11.58 -0.54 6.22
N ARG A 88 -11.37 -1.85 6.07
CA ARG A 88 -12.40 -2.88 6.26
C ARG A 88 -12.47 -3.43 7.69
N ASN A 89 -11.72 -2.86 8.64
CA ASN A 89 -11.62 -3.35 10.03
C ASN A 89 -11.24 -4.84 10.13
N ILE A 90 -10.31 -5.29 9.28
CA ILE A 90 -9.77 -6.65 9.34
C ILE A 90 -8.49 -6.63 10.19
N PRO A 91 -8.46 -7.26 11.37
CA PRO A 91 -7.28 -7.25 12.24
C PRO A 91 -6.10 -7.93 11.55
N PHE A 92 -4.90 -7.36 11.67
CA PHE A 92 -3.69 -7.96 11.11
C PHE A 92 -2.43 -7.66 11.93
N VAL A 93 -1.43 -8.55 11.81
CA VAL A 93 -0.08 -8.39 12.36
C VAL A 93 0.94 -8.48 11.24
N LYS A 94 1.95 -7.61 11.27
CA LYS A 94 3.03 -7.58 10.29
C LYS A 94 4.35 -8.09 10.88
N PHE A 95 5.00 -9.01 10.17
CA PHE A 95 6.33 -9.53 10.49
C PHE A 95 7.35 -9.12 9.42
N GLY A 96 8.59 -8.85 9.83
CA GLY A 96 9.67 -8.48 8.91
C GLY A 96 9.72 -7.01 8.52
N GLY A 97 9.19 -6.13 9.37
CA GLY A 97 9.23 -4.68 9.26
C GLY A 97 8.11 -4.03 10.08
N LEU A 98 8.22 -2.73 10.34
CA LEU A 98 7.11 -1.94 10.93
C LEU A 98 5.92 -1.92 9.98
N LYS A 99 4.70 -1.69 10.51
CA LYS A 99 3.55 -1.33 9.65
C LYS A 99 3.96 -0.15 8.78
N PHE A 100 3.55 -0.16 7.52
CA PHE A 100 3.97 0.84 6.55
C PHE A 100 3.65 2.28 7.03
N ILE A 101 2.45 2.47 7.58
CA ILE A 101 2.00 3.73 8.17
C ILE A 101 2.77 4.13 9.45
N GLU A 102 3.44 3.17 10.09
CA GLU A 102 4.22 3.40 11.31
C GLU A 102 5.68 3.76 11.04
N ALA A 103 6.18 3.52 9.82
CA ALA A 103 7.54 3.83 9.45
C ALA A 103 7.84 5.31 9.66
N ALA A 104 9.00 5.63 10.26
CA ALA A 104 9.31 6.99 10.70
C ALA A 104 9.24 8.04 9.56
N HIS A 105 9.72 7.69 8.37
CA HIS A 105 9.69 8.56 7.19
C HIS A 105 8.26 8.74 6.62
N VAL A 106 7.41 7.71 6.70
CA VAL A 106 5.98 7.81 6.37
C VAL A 106 5.26 8.69 7.39
N LYS A 107 5.49 8.48 8.69
CA LYS A 107 4.94 9.35 9.76
C LYS A 107 5.35 10.81 9.57
N ASP A 108 6.59 11.07 9.18
CA ASP A 108 7.06 12.44 8.88
C ASP A 108 6.27 13.08 7.74
N MET A 109 6.14 12.38 6.61
CA MET A 109 5.36 12.82 5.45
C MET A 109 3.90 13.12 5.82
N LEU A 110 3.25 12.18 6.51
CA LEU A 110 1.88 12.31 6.96
C LEU A 110 1.71 13.45 7.97
N SER A 111 2.73 13.71 8.79
CA SER A 111 2.66 14.80 9.76
C SER A 111 2.64 16.15 9.06
N VAL A 112 3.43 16.34 8.01
CA VAL A 112 3.39 17.58 7.23
C VAL A 112 2.00 17.80 6.62
N LEU A 113 1.44 16.76 6.00
CA LEU A 113 0.10 16.83 5.40
C LEU A 113 -1.00 17.06 6.45
N ARG A 114 -0.94 16.36 7.60
CA ARG A 114 -1.88 16.53 8.72
C ARG A 114 -1.83 17.93 9.30
N TRP A 115 -0.64 18.51 9.44
CA TRP A 115 -0.50 19.85 9.99
C TRP A 115 -0.96 20.93 9.01
N ALA A 116 -0.74 20.73 7.70
CA ALA A 116 -1.29 21.60 6.67
C ALA A 116 -2.83 21.56 6.64
N GLU A 117 -3.42 20.38 6.85
CA GLU A 117 -4.89 20.20 6.94
C GLU A 117 -5.47 20.76 8.25
N ASN A 118 -4.80 20.53 9.37
CA ASN A 118 -5.20 20.99 10.69
C ASN A 118 -4.03 21.72 11.41
N PRO A 119 -3.88 23.03 11.20
CA PRO A 119 -2.86 23.83 11.86
C PRO A 119 -2.92 23.85 13.40
N ALA A 120 -4.09 23.53 13.97
CA ALA A 120 -4.28 23.48 15.42
C ALA A 120 -3.68 22.22 16.06
N ASP A 121 -3.29 21.21 15.27
CA ASP A 121 -2.61 20.02 15.77
C ASP A 121 -1.16 20.34 16.16
N ARG A 122 -1.01 20.77 17.42
CA ARG A 122 0.29 21.10 18.02
C ARG A 122 1.24 19.90 18.07
N VAL A 123 0.74 18.69 18.26
CA VAL A 123 1.59 17.49 18.37
C VAL A 123 2.26 17.21 17.03
N THR A 124 1.47 17.24 15.96
CA THR A 124 1.97 17.05 14.60
C THR A 124 2.89 18.20 14.18
N GLY A 125 2.51 19.45 14.46
CA GLY A 125 3.37 20.61 14.17
C GLY A 125 4.71 20.56 14.91
N PHE A 126 4.73 20.07 16.14
CA PHE A 126 5.96 19.88 16.92
C PHE A 126 6.91 18.90 16.25
N ARG A 127 6.38 17.76 15.78
CA ARG A 127 7.16 16.77 15.03
C ARG A 127 7.73 17.38 13.74
N VAL A 128 6.92 18.09 12.95
CA VAL A 128 7.34 18.68 11.67
C VAL A 128 8.45 19.69 11.87
N VAL A 129 8.31 20.60 12.83
CA VAL A 129 9.33 21.62 13.11
C VAL A 129 10.66 21.01 13.58
N GLN A 130 10.60 19.89 14.31
CA GLN A 130 11.79 19.14 14.73
C GLN A 130 12.47 18.37 13.59
N LEU A 131 11.88 18.31 12.39
CA LEU A 131 12.56 17.76 11.21
C LEU A 131 13.76 18.63 10.78
N LEU A 132 13.66 19.93 11.05
CA LEU A 132 14.65 20.93 10.67
C LEU A 132 15.90 20.83 11.54
N GLU A 133 17.05 20.64 10.91
CA GLU A 133 18.32 20.57 11.61
C GLU A 133 18.60 21.86 12.40
N GLY A 134 18.96 21.71 13.68
CA GLY A 134 19.20 22.85 14.59
C GLY A 134 17.97 23.33 15.34
N ILE A 135 16.80 22.71 15.17
CA ILE A 135 15.60 23.00 15.97
C ILE A 135 15.36 21.90 17.00
N GLY A 136 15.62 22.22 18.28
CA GLY A 136 15.31 21.34 19.41
C GLY A 136 13.90 21.54 19.99
N PRO A 137 13.50 20.72 20.99
CA PRO A 137 12.19 20.79 21.66
C PRO A 137 11.77 22.19 22.12
N ALA A 138 12.68 22.95 22.73
CA ALA A 138 12.39 24.27 23.26
C ALA A 138 12.07 25.29 22.15
N THR A 139 12.82 25.27 21.06
CA THR A 139 12.61 26.16 19.90
C THR A 139 11.32 25.78 19.17
N ALA A 140 11.06 24.48 19.00
CA ALA A 140 9.81 23.99 18.42
C ALA A 140 8.59 24.45 19.23
N GLY A 141 8.63 24.29 20.56
CA GLY A 141 7.57 24.77 21.45
C GLY A 141 7.28 26.26 21.27
N LYS A 142 8.33 27.11 21.30
CA LYS A 142 8.20 28.56 21.11
C LYS A 142 7.61 28.95 19.75
N ALA A 143 7.95 28.22 18.69
CA ALA A 143 7.39 28.48 17.37
C ALA A 143 5.88 28.16 17.33
N LEU A 144 5.47 27.04 17.92
CA LEU A 144 4.07 26.63 17.96
C LEU A 144 3.20 27.50 18.87
N ASP A 145 3.77 28.03 19.97
CA ASP A 145 3.05 28.97 20.84
C ASP A 145 2.57 30.22 20.09
N ARG A 146 3.22 30.60 18.99
CA ARG A 146 2.81 31.73 18.14
C ARG A 146 1.67 31.43 17.17
N ILE A 147 1.34 30.15 16.97
CA ILE A 147 0.27 29.72 16.04
C ILE A 147 -1.11 29.93 16.67
N SER A 148 -1.21 29.84 18.00
CA SER A 148 -2.44 30.08 18.74
C SER A 148 -3.06 31.43 18.40
N GLY A 149 -4.18 31.41 17.64
CA GLY A 149 -4.93 32.61 17.24
C GLY A 149 -4.42 33.35 16.00
N ARG A 150 -3.53 32.74 15.20
CA ARG A 150 -3.04 33.29 13.93
C ARG A 150 -3.13 32.26 12.81
N ALA A 151 -3.13 32.73 11.56
CA ALA A 151 -2.93 31.84 10.42
C ALA A 151 -1.54 31.18 10.50
N LEU A 152 -1.46 29.89 10.18
CA LEU A 152 -0.23 29.07 10.29
C LEU A 152 0.96 29.75 9.61
N THR A 153 0.76 30.17 8.37
CA THR A 153 1.79 30.77 7.51
C THR A 153 2.36 32.05 8.10
N ASP A 154 1.51 32.89 8.69
CA ASP A 154 1.91 34.19 9.26
C ASP A 154 2.67 33.99 10.57
N ALA A 155 2.22 33.04 11.39
CA ALA A 155 2.90 32.67 12.63
C ALA A 155 4.31 32.15 12.36
N LEU A 156 4.47 31.29 11.35
CA LEU A 156 5.78 30.74 10.97
C LEU A 156 6.69 31.78 10.30
N ALA A 157 6.14 32.65 9.45
CA ALA A 157 6.93 33.68 8.76
C ALA A 157 7.50 34.75 9.72
N THR A 158 6.82 35.01 10.84
CA THR A 158 7.25 36.00 11.84
C THR A 158 8.15 35.42 12.94
N PHE A 159 8.39 34.12 12.94
CA PHE A 159 9.30 33.46 13.87
C PHE A 159 10.75 33.56 13.38
N SER A 160 11.67 33.89 14.28
CA SER A 160 13.11 33.93 13.98
C SER A 160 13.76 32.62 14.44
N PRO A 161 14.04 31.68 13.53
CA PRO A 161 14.72 30.42 13.87
C PRO A 161 16.21 30.67 14.18
N PRO A 162 16.91 29.70 14.80
CA PRO A 162 18.36 29.70 14.90
C PRO A 162 19.02 29.83 13.52
N ALA A 163 20.17 30.51 13.43
CA ALA A 163 20.86 30.77 12.16
C ALA A 163 21.10 29.50 11.32
N LYS A 164 21.41 28.38 11.98
CA LYS A 164 21.61 27.07 11.33
C LYS A 164 20.35 26.53 10.63
N ALA A 165 19.16 26.86 11.12
CA ALA A 165 17.88 26.39 10.59
C ALA A 165 17.20 27.42 9.65
N ALA A 166 17.77 28.61 9.47
CA ALA A 166 17.11 29.71 8.76
C ALA A 166 16.81 29.42 7.27
N GLY A 167 17.64 28.62 6.61
CA GLY A 167 17.37 28.14 5.24
C GLY A 167 16.13 27.24 5.22
N ALA A 168 16.23 26.10 5.90
CA ALA A 168 15.17 25.08 5.90
C ALA A 168 13.84 25.57 6.52
N TRP A 169 13.88 26.55 7.44
CA TRP A 169 12.69 27.22 7.95
C TRP A 169 11.95 28.01 6.87
N ARG A 170 12.67 28.75 6.01
CA ARG A 170 12.05 29.49 4.89
C ARG A 170 11.41 28.52 3.88
N ASP A 171 12.06 27.39 3.64
CA ASP A 171 11.52 26.34 2.77
C ASP A 171 10.24 25.73 3.35
N LEU A 172 10.20 25.47 4.67
CA LEU A 172 9.00 25.02 5.38
C LEU A 172 7.85 26.05 5.29
N VAL A 173 8.13 27.34 5.52
CA VAL A 173 7.12 28.41 5.40
C VAL A 173 6.56 28.44 3.98
N THR A 174 7.44 28.36 2.96
CA THR A 174 7.04 28.34 1.54
C THR A 174 6.19 27.12 1.22
N LEU A 175 6.54 25.95 1.76
CA LEU A 175 5.74 24.73 1.61
C LEU A 175 4.34 24.92 2.20
N MET A 176 4.23 25.37 3.45
CA MET A 176 2.94 25.57 4.11
C MET A 176 2.07 26.60 3.38
N GLN A 177 2.67 27.70 2.89
CA GLN A 177 1.95 28.66 2.05
C GLN A 177 1.39 28.04 0.78
N ARG A 178 2.12 27.13 0.13
CA ARG A 178 1.64 26.42 -1.07
C ARG A 178 0.55 25.41 -0.75
N LEU A 179 0.65 24.70 0.38
CA LEU A 179 -0.32 23.68 0.82
C LEU A 179 -1.62 24.26 1.37
N ASN A 180 -1.58 25.49 1.89
CA ASN A 180 -2.75 26.22 2.40
C ASN A 180 -3.32 27.24 1.40
N GLY A 181 -2.62 27.50 0.29
CA GLY A 181 -3.10 28.35 -0.80
C GLY A 181 -3.87 27.60 -1.87
N GLU A 182 -4.50 28.31 -2.79
CA GLU A 182 -5.32 27.72 -3.89
C GLU A 182 -4.48 27.14 -5.05
N THR A 183 -3.16 27.28 -5.00
CA THR A 183 -2.25 27.02 -6.14
C THR A 183 -1.93 25.55 -6.39
N ALA A 184 -2.02 24.67 -5.39
CA ALA A 184 -1.70 23.26 -5.53
C ALA A 184 -2.90 22.44 -5.06
N GLY A 185 -3.53 21.71 -5.99
CA GLY A 185 -4.57 20.75 -5.66
C GLY A 185 -4.02 19.36 -5.42
N TRP A 186 -4.80 18.52 -4.75
CA TRP A 186 -4.51 17.09 -4.62
C TRP A 186 -4.50 16.38 -5.99
N PRO A 187 -3.55 15.47 -6.28
CA PRO A 187 -2.48 14.95 -5.42
C PRO A 187 -1.13 15.67 -5.56
N ALA A 188 -1.05 16.80 -6.27
CA ALA A 188 0.21 17.52 -6.51
C ALA A 188 0.84 18.06 -5.21
N GLU A 189 0.01 18.38 -4.22
CA GLU A 189 0.45 18.71 -2.86
C GLU A 189 1.38 17.65 -2.26
N PHE A 190 1.14 16.37 -2.51
CA PHE A 190 1.97 15.27 -1.99
C PHE A 190 3.40 15.34 -2.53
N ASP A 191 3.54 15.62 -3.83
CA ASP A 191 4.84 15.75 -4.48
C ASP A 191 5.63 16.96 -3.95
N LEU A 192 4.95 18.07 -3.63
CA LEU A 192 5.57 19.23 -2.98
C LEU A 192 6.17 18.86 -1.62
N VAL A 193 5.43 18.11 -0.80
CA VAL A 193 5.93 17.64 0.50
C VAL A 193 7.09 16.67 0.33
N ARG A 194 7.00 15.74 -0.64
CA ARG A 194 8.08 14.78 -0.93
C ARG A 194 9.37 15.48 -1.35
N GLN A 195 9.29 16.45 -2.26
CA GLN A 195 10.44 17.23 -2.69
C GLN A 195 11.07 18.01 -1.53
N TRP A 196 10.26 18.62 -0.67
CA TRP A 196 10.74 19.31 0.53
C TRP A 196 11.40 18.36 1.54
N TYR A 197 10.85 17.17 1.72
CA TYR A 197 11.34 16.20 2.70
C TYR A 197 12.59 15.44 2.24
N GLN A 198 12.82 15.29 0.92
CA GLN A 198 13.97 14.57 0.35
C GLN A 198 15.33 14.90 0.99
N PRO A 199 15.77 16.18 1.11
CA PRO A 199 17.04 16.51 1.76
C PRO A 199 17.07 16.10 3.25
N HIS A 200 15.94 16.19 3.94
CA HIS A 200 15.83 15.77 5.35
C HIS A 200 15.90 14.25 5.50
N LEU A 201 15.36 13.51 4.53
CA LEU A 201 15.44 12.05 4.48
C LEU A 201 16.89 11.58 4.31
N GLU A 202 17.62 12.18 3.36
CA GLU A 202 19.03 11.85 3.07
C GLU A 202 19.96 12.16 4.24
N GLN A 203 19.70 13.23 4.98
CA GLN A 203 20.47 13.59 6.17
C GLN A 203 20.21 12.65 7.37
N ARG A 204 18.96 12.17 7.52
CA ARG A 204 18.53 11.41 8.71
C ARG A 204 18.73 9.90 8.57
N TYR A 205 18.73 9.38 7.35
CA TYR A 205 18.68 7.93 7.12
C TYR A 205 19.79 7.47 6.17
N PRO A 206 20.66 6.53 6.59
CA PRO A 206 21.66 5.93 5.71
C PRO A 206 21.06 5.18 4.51
N ASP A 207 19.84 4.67 4.65
CA ASP A 207 19.05 3.91 3.67
C ASP A 207 18.01 4.79 2.92
N ALA A 208 18.32 6.07 2.70
CA ALA A 208 17.39 7.05 2.13
C ALA A 208 16.77 6.64 0.79
N ALA A 209 17.52 5.97 -0.10
CA ALA A 209 17.02 5.54 -1.40
C ALA A 209 15.86 4.53 -1.29
N VAL A 210 15.95 3.59 -0.34
CA VAL A 210 14.88 2.60 -0.09
C VAL A 210 13.64 3.29 0.46
N ARG A 211 13.83 4.19 1.43
CA ARG A 211 12.75 4.98 2.04
C ARG A 211 12.10 5.95 1.07
N ALA A 212 12.84 6.48 0.11
CA ALA A 212 12.29 7.31 -0.96
C ALA A 212 11.30 6.51 -1.82
N GLY A 213 11.62 5.25 -2.12
CA GLY A 213 10.70 4.32 -2.81
C GLY A 213 9.41 4.07 -2.00
N ASP A 214 9.49 3.98 -0.68
CA ASP A 214 8.32 3.87 0.20
C ASP A 214 7.44 5.13 0.11
N LEU A 215 8.03 6.33 0.05
CA LEU A 215 7.28 7.60 -0.11
C LEU A 215 6.68 7.75 -1.51
N GLU A 216 7.37 7.28 -2.55
CA GLU A 216 6.82 7.22 -3.91
C GLU A 216 5.64 6.26 -3.99
N GLN A 217 5.70 5.13 -3.29
CA GLN A 217 4.56 4.23 -3.15
C GLN A 217 3.41 4.97 -2.45
N LEU A 218 3.65 5.63 -1.30
CA LEU A 218 2.61 6.39 -0.60
C LEU A 218 1.99 7.48 -1.48
N GLN A 219 2.78 8.15 -2.33
CA GLN A 219 2.29 9.12 -3.31
C GLN A 219 1.37 8.47 -4.36
N ARG A 220 1.71 7.26 -4.85
CA ARG A 220 0.84 6.49 -5.76
C ARG A 220 -0.50 6.16 -5.10
N ILE A 221 -0.46 5.77 -3.84
CA ILE A 221 -1.67 5.48 -3.05
C ILE A 221 -2.51 6.75 -2.91
N ALA A 222 -1.88 7.85 -2.47
CA ALA A 222 -2.48 9.17 -2.32
C ALA A 222 -3.17 9.66 -3.61
N GLY A 223 -2.58 9.40 -4.77
CA GLY A 223 -3.16 9.74 -6.09
C GLY A 223 -4.52 9.11 -6.39
N GLY A 224 -4.88 8.01 -5.71
CA GLY A 224 -6.20 7.38 -5.81
C GLY A 224 -7.32 8.09 -5.03
N TYR A 225 -6.98 9.07 -4.19
CA TYR A 225 -7.93 9.80 -3.35
C TYR A 225 -8.34 11.12 -4.01
N GLY A 226 -9.56 11.58 -3.72
CA GLY A 226 -10.07 12.84 -4.26
C GLY A 226 -9.58 14.09 -3.55
N SER A 227 -9.09 13.96 -2.31
CA SER A 227 -8.57 15.09 -1.52
C SER A 227 -7.60 14.63 -0.44
N ARG A 228 -6.76 15.57 0.03
CA ARG A 228 -5.88 15.39 1.18
C ARG A 228 -6.66 14.95 2.42
N ALA A 229 -7.79 15.59 2.71
CA ALA A 229 -8.65 15.25 3.83
C ALA A 229 -9.11 13.79 3.80
N HIS A 230 -9.65 13.31 2.68
CA HIS A 230 -10.09 11.91 2.55
C HIS A 230 -8.92 10.92 2.72
N PHE A 231 -7.78 11.21 2.09
CA PHE A 231 -6.59 10.39 2.23
C PHE A 231 -6.13 10.29 3.69
N LEU A 232 -6.07 11.41 4.39
CA LEU A 232 -5.66 11.44 5.79
C LEU A 232 -6.67 10.72 6.69
N THR A 233 -7.98 10.92 6.47
CA THR A 233 -9.03 10.24 7.24
C THR A 233 -8.92 8.72 7.16
N ASP A 234 -8.84 8.17 5.95
CA ASP A 234 -8.75 6.72 5.73
C ASP A 234 -7.47 6.12 6.32
N LEU A 235 -6.39 6.91 6.39
CA LEU A 235 -5.12 6.50 6.97
C LEU A 235 -5.03 6.71 8.49
N THR A 236 -5.93 7.51 9.08
CA THR A 236 -6.00 7.82 10.53
C THR A 236 -6.91 6.89 11.31
N LEU A 237 -7.45 5.82 10.71
CA LEU A 237 -8.36 4.88 11.38
C LEU A 237 -7.70 4.01 12.49
N ASP A 238 -6.48 4.33 12.92
CA ASP A 238 -5.86 3.78 14.15
C ASP A 238 -5.71 4.89 15.21
N PRO A 239 -6.23 4.72 16.44
CA PRO A 239 -6.23 5.76 17.49
C PRO A 239 -4.81 6.15 17.98
N PRO A 240 -4.68 7.31 18.67
CA PRO A 240 -3.39 7.93 19.02
C PRO A 240 -2.48 7.17 20.00
N SER A 241 -2.76 5.91 20.34
CA SER A 241 -1.89 5.09 21.20
C SER A 241 -0.55 4.71 20.54
N ALA A 242 -0.35 4.99 19.25
CA ALA A 242 0.86 4.67 18.48
C ALA A 242 2.03 5.68 18.61
N THR A 243 2.12 6.41 19.73
CA THR A 243 3.28 7.25 20.10
C THR A 243 4.32 6.52 20.96
N SER A 244 4.12 5.24 21.26
CA SER A 244 5.17 4.38 21.82
C SER A 244 5.64 3.41 20.73
N ASP A 245 6.94 3.20 20.61
CA ASP A 245 7.59 2.28 19.65
C ASP A 245 7.26 0.78 19.88
N GLU A 246 6.20 0.50 20.63
CA GLU A 246 5.65 -0.83 20.81
C GLU A 246 4.19 -0.79 20.38
N ALA A 247 3.94 -1.11 19.10
CA ALA A 247 2.72 -1.82 18.75
C ALA A 247 2.78 -3.15 19.53
N GLY A 248 2.28 -3.15 20.76
CA GLY A 248 2.13 -4.37 21.53
C GLY A 248 1.38 -5.40 20.67
N PRO A 249 1.74 -6.70 20.73
CA PRO A 249 1.00 -7.70 19.99
C PRO A 249 -0.50 -7.57 20.33
N PRO A 250 -1.41 -7.68 19.35
CA PRO A 250 -2.83 -7.77 19.66
C PRO A 250 -3.03 -8.85 20.73
N ARG A 251 -4.00 -8.64 21.64
CA ARG A 251 -4.27 -9.62 22.70
C ARG A 251 -4.38 -11.01 22.05
N LEU A 252 -3.63 -11.98 22.58
CA LEU A 252 -3.42 -13.33 22.02
C LEU A 252 -4.72 -14.11 21.69
N ASP A 253 -5.87 -13.63 22.15
CA ASP A 253 -7.20 -14.18 21.93
C ASP A 253 -7.98 -13.57 20.74
N GLU A 254 -7.45 -12.57 20.03
CA GLU A 254 -8.08 -12.02 18.82
C GLU A 254 -7.66 -12.80 17.56
N ASP A 255 -8.62 -13.04 16.65
CA ASP A 255 -8.33 -13.63 15.32
C ASP A 255 -7.82 -12.53 14.37
N TYR A 256 -6.63 -12.71 13.80
CA TYR A 256 -5.96 -11.70 12.97
C TYR A 256 -5.24 -12.31 11.77
N LEU A 257 -5.14 -11.55 10.67
CA LEU A 257 -4.41 -11.93 9.46
C LEU A 257 -2.90 -11.71 9.65
N ILE A 258 -2.10 -12.56 9.01
CA ILE A 258 -0.64 -12.41 9.05
C ILE A 258 -0.11 -11.78 7.75
N LEU A 259 0.61 -10.66 7.89
CA LEU A 259 1.41 -10.05 6.83
C LEU A 259 2.88 -10.33 7.11
N SER A 260 3.66 -10.81 6.14
CA SER A 260 5.07 -11.09 6.39
C SER A 260 5.93 -10.92 5.15
N THR A 261 7.16 -10.44 5.34
CA THR A 261 8.17 -10.60 4.29
C THR A 261 8.51 -12.08 4.12
N ILE A 262 8.85 -12.49 2.90
CA ILE A 262 9.22 -13.90 2.62
C ILE A 262 10.37 -14.37 3.53
N HIS A 263 11.32 -13.49 3.83
CA HIS A 263 12.45 -13.76 4.73
C HIS A 263 11.98 -14.09 6.16
N SER A 264 11.08 -13.26 6.71
CA SER A 264 10.57 -13.42 8.08
C SER A 264 9.56 -14.56 8.22
N ALA A 265 9.00 -15.05 7.12
CA ALA A 265 8.11 -16.21 7.10
C ALA A 265 8.85 -17.56 7.21
N LYS A 266 10.20 -17.57 7.18
CA LYS A 266 10.98 -18.81 7.28
C LYS A 266 10.67 -19.55 8.59
N GLY A 267 10.33 -20.83 8.48
CA GLY A 267 9.96 -21.67 9.63
C GLY A 267 8.50 -21.60 10.04
N GLN A 268 7.75 -20.61 9.56
CA GLN A 268 6.30 -20.49 9.79
C GLN A 268 5.49 -21.24 8.72
N GLU A 269 4.19 -21.44 8.95
CA GLU A 269 3.30 -22.12 8.01
C GLU A 269 1.82 -21.84 8.30
N TRP A 270 1.02 -21.74 7.24
CA TRP A 270 -0.39 -21.34 7.29
C TRP A 270 -1.25 -22.21 6.39
N ARG A 271 -2.55 -22.31 6.67
CA ARG A 271 -3.49 -23.06 5.82
C ARG A 271 -3.61 -22.43 4.45
N CYS A 272 -3.82 -21.12 4.41
CA CYS A 272 -3.93 -20.35 3.17
C CYS A 272 -2.80 -19.34 3.08
N VAL A 273 -2.09 -19.31 1.95
CA VAL A 273 -1.02 -18.35 1.70
C VAL A 273 -1.25 -17.63 0.37
N PHE A 274 -1.12 -16.31 0.41
CA PHE A 274 -1.17 -15.43 -0.75
C PHE A 274 0.22 -14.83 -0.94
N VAL A 275 0.75 -14.80 -2.16
CA VAL A 275 2.04 -14.16 -2.47
C VAL A 275 1.80 -12.98 -3.40
N LEU A 276 2.15 -11.78 -2.95
CA LEU A 276 2.01 -10.55 -3.72
C LEU A 276 3.04 -10.47 -4.85
N ASN A 277 2.67 -9.81 -5.95
CA ASN A 277 3.56 -9.36 -7.01
C ASN A 277 4.50 -10.47 -7.52
N VAL A 278 3.96 -11.62 -7.95
CA VAL A 278 4.72 -12.76 -8.49
C VAL A 278 5.08 -12.52 -9.97
N VAL A 279 5.67 -11.36 -10.22
CA VAL A 279 6.02 -10.82 -11.54
C VAL A 279 7.48 -10.40 -11.57
N ASP A 280 8.08 -10.39 -12.77
CA ASP A 280 9.45 -9.91 -12.96
C ASP A 280 9.55 -8.44 -12.54
N GLY A 281 10.63 -8.09 -11.84
CA GLY A 281 10.85 -6.79 -11.20
C GLY A 281 10.50 -6.78 -9.70
N CYS A 282 9.58 -7.65 -9.28
CA CYS A 282 9.26 -7.88 -7.87
C CYS A 282 9.81 -9.21 -7.35
N ILE A 283 9.65 -10.29 -8.12
CA ILE A 283 10.19 -11.62 -7.83
C ILE A 283 10.69 -12.22 -9.15
N PRO A 284 12.00 -12.15 -9.48
CA PRO A 284 13.07 -11.54 -8.68
C PRO A 284 12.92 -10.02 -8.55
N SER A 285 13.36 -9.47 -7.42
CA SER A 285 13.50 -8.02 -7.23
C SER A 285 14.57 -7.46 -8.19
N ASP A 286 14.30 -6.35 -8.87
CA ASP A 286 15.28 -5.70 -9.78
C ASP A 286 16.61 -5.40 -9.07
N MET A 287 16.56 -5.08 -7.77
CA MET A 287 17.74 -4.84 -6.93
C MET A 287 18.59 -6.09 -6.65
N ALA A 288 18.08 -7.28 -6.96
CA ALA A 288 18.71 -8.58 -6.74
C ALA A 288 18.87 -9.36 -8.05
N THR A 289 19.08 -8.65 -9.16
CA THR A 289 19.35 -9.23 -10.49
C THR A 289 20.77 -8.95 -11.00
N GLY A 290 21.66 -8.45 -10.14
CA GLY A 290 23.03 -8.07 -10.50
C GLY A 290 23.93 -9.26 -10.83
N SER A 291 23.63 -10.44 -10.27
CA SER A 291 24.36 -11.68 -10.58
C SER A 291 23.44 -12.90 -10.72
N ALA A 292 23.96 -13.97 -11.33
CA ALA A 292 23.23 -15.23 -11.43
C ALA A 292 22.95 -15.84 -10.05
N GLU A 293 23.85 -15.67 -9.08
CA GLU A 293 23.72 -16.19 -7.72
C GLU A 293 22.57 -15.51 -6.96
N GLU A 294 22.44 -14.18 -7.11
CA GLU A 294 21.34 -13.41 -6.52
C GLU A 294 19.98 -13.84 -7.10
N ILE A 295 19.91 -14.06 -8.41
CA ILE A 295 18.70 -14.55 -9.07
C ILE A 295 18.31 -15.95 -8.54
N GLU A 296 19.29 -16.82 -8.31
CA GLU A 296 19.05 -18.14 -7.71
C GLU A 296 18.58 -18.03 -6.25
N GLU A 297 19.07 -17.05 -5.49
CA GLU A 297 18.56 -16.77 -4.15
C GLU A 297 17.11 -16.29 -4.19
N GLU A 298 16.75 -15.40 -5.11
CA GLU A 298 15.36 -14.95 -5.31
C GLU A 298 14.42 -16.12 -5.68
N ARG A 299 14.90 -17.09 -6.47
CA ARG A 299 14.15 -18.32 -6.76
C ARG A 299 13.95 -19.16 -5.49
N ARG A 300 14.98 -19.27 -4.64
CA ARG A 300 14.89 -19.94 -3.33
C ARG A 300 13.89 -19.24 -2.41
N LEU A 301 13.83 -17.91 -2.44
CA LEU A 301 12.82 -17.14 -1.69
C LEU A 301 11.41 -17.47 -2.16
N LEU A 302 11.14 -17.48 -3.48
CA LEU A 302 9.83 -17.88 -4.00
C LEU A 302 9.47 -19.31 -3.57
N TYR A 303 10.42 -20.25 -3.66
CA TYR A 303 10.23 -21.62 -3.16
C TYR A 303 9.89 -21.66 -1.65
N VAL A 304 10.59 -20.86 -0.83
CA VAL A 304 10.28 -20.75 0.60
C VAL A 304 8.85 -20.25 0.81
N ALA A 305 8.43 -19.21 0.09
CA ALA A 305 7.08 -18.65 0.16
C ALA A 305 6.01 -19.68 -0.19
N MET A 306 6.17 -20.40 -1.31
CA MET A 306 5.23 -21.43 -1.76
C MET A 306 5.10 -22.57 -0.73
N THR A 307 6.22 -22.97 -0.12
CA THR A 307 6.25 -24.05 0.89
C THR A 307 5.78 -23.61 2.29
N ARG A 308 5.34 -22.37 2.47
CA ARG A 308 4.64 -21.94 3.70
C ARG A 308 3.17 -22.37 3.70
N ALA A 309 2.59 -22.62 2.53
CA ALA A 309 1.20 -23.01 2.37
C ALA A 309 0.97 -24.48 2.74
N LYS A 310 -0.06 -24.75 3.54
CA LYS A 310 -0.50 -26.11 3.87
C LYS A 310 -1.56 -26.62 2.88
N ASP A 311 -2.60 -25.83 2.64
CA ASP A 311 -3.82 -26.27 1.93
C ASP A 311 -4.04 -25.48 0.64
N GLN A 312 -3.97 -24.15 0.70
CA GLN A 312 -4.26 -23.25 -0.41
C GLN A 312 -3.09 -22.28 -0.64
N LEU A 313 -2.73 -22.08 -1.92
CA LEU A 313 -1.67 -21.16 -2.34
C LEU A 313 -2.15 -20.34 -3.54
N LEU A 314 -2.20 -19.01 -3.38
CA LEU A 314 -2.47 -18.06 -4.45
C LEU A 314 -1.22 -17.24 -4.74
N LEU A 315 -0.81 -17.20 -6.01
CA LEU A 315 0.28 -16.38 -6.51
C LEU A 315 -0.34 -15.28 -7.40
N LEU A 316 -0.22 -14.03 -6.96
CA LEU A 316 -0.90 -12.91 -7.60
C LEU A 316 -0.02 -12.31 -8.70
N LEU A 317 -0.61 -12.09 -9.87
CA LEU A 317 0.06 -11.61 -11.08
C LEU A 317 -0.61 -10.30 -11.56
N PRO A 318 -0.23 -9.14 -10.98
CA PRO A 318 -0.66 -7.84 -11.52
C PRO A 318 -0.14 -7.66 -12.94
N GLN A 319 -1.02 -7.28 -13.87
CA GLN A 319 -0.62 -7.04 -15.26
C GLN A 319 -0.06 -5.63 -15.47
N ARG A 320 -0.47 -4.66 -14.64
CA ARG A 320 -0.10 -3.25 -14.76
C ARG A 320 0.36 -2.68 -13.43
N PHE A 321 1.45 -1.94 -13.46
CA PHE A 321 1.85 -1.03 -12.40
C PHE A 321 1.70 0.42 -12.88
N TYR A 322 1.09 1.28 -12.06
CA TYR A 322 0.95 2.72 -12.39
C TYR A 322 2.28 3.46 -12.18
N VAL A 323 2.69 4.24 -13.17
CA VAL A 323 3.89 5.11 -13.09
C VAL A 323 3.51 6.56 -13.38
N HIS A 324 3.94 7.49 -12.53
CA HIS A 324 3.61 8.92 -12.64
C HIS A 324 4.73 9.76 -13.27
N SER A 325 5.93 9.20 -13.47
CA SER A 325 7.06 9.89 -14.11
C SER A 325 7.31 9.36 -15.53
N GLN A 326 6.47 9.74 -16.47
CA GLN A 326 6.76 9.57 -17.91
C GLN A 326 6.44 10.84 -18.68
N ALA A 327 7.19 11.06 -19.77
CA ALA A 327 6.96 12.15 -20.71
C ALA A 327 5.50 12.16 -21.20
N ARG A 328 5.01 13.33 -21.61
CA ARG A 328 3.60 13.67 -21.97
C ARG A 328 2.92 12.74 -23.03
N ARG A 329 3.63 11.75 -23.58
CA ARG A 329 3.15 10.74 -24.55
C ARG A 329 3.53 9.28 -24.19
N GLY A 330 4.09 9.01 -23.01
CA GLY A 330 4.41 7.66 -22.54
C GLY A 330 3.16 6.89 -22.08
N ASP A 331 3.21 5.56 -22.13
CA ASP A 331 2.13 4.72 -21.62
C ASP A 331 2.05 4.84 -20.09
N LYS A 332 0.85 5.00 -19.53
CA LYS A 332 0.65 5.31 -18.10
C LYS A 332 0.94 4.11 -17.18
N HIS A 333 1.28 2.97 -17.76
CA HIS A 333 1.48 1.71 -17.06
C HIS A 333 2.74 1.01 -17.51
N LEU A 334 3.45 0.40 -16.56
CA LEU A 334 4.40 -0.66 -16.86
C LEU A 334 3.65 -1.99 -16.92
N TYR A 335 3.79 -2.72 -18.01
CA TYR A 335 3.27 -4.07 -18.12
C TYR A 335 4.23 -5.03 -17.45
N ALA A 336 3.75 -5.71 -16.42
CA ALA A 336 4.53 -6.69 -15.71
C ALA A 336 4.42 -8.05 -16.40
N SER A 337 5.57 -8.64 -16.68
CA SER A 337 5.60 -10.03 -17.14
C SER A 337 5.53 -10.96 -15.94
N ARG A 338 4.84 -12.10 -16.09
CA ARG A 338 4.89 -13.18 -15.09
C ARG A 338 6.35 -13.50 -14.75
N THR A 339 6.62 -13.78 -13.47
CA THR A 339 7.96 -14.13 -13.01
C THR A 339 8.63 -15.19 -13.91
N ARG A 340 9.89 -14.96 -14.24
CA ARG A 340 10.75 -15.92 -14.96
C ARG A 340 10.96 -17.22 -14.19
N PHE A 341 10.62 -17.26 -12.90
CA PHE A 341 10.68 -18.46 -12.09
C PHE A 341 9.54 -19.44 -12.38
N ILE A 342 8.48 -19.01 -13.07
CA ILE A 342 7.37 -19.84 -13.51
C ILE A 342 7.23 -19.75 -15.05
N PRO A 343 8.16 -20.37 -15.80
CA PRO A 343 8.05 -20.43 -17.26
C PRO A 343 6.90 -21.34 -17.71
N ALA A 344 6.51 -21.24 -18.99
CA ALA A 344 5.42 -22.02 -19.57
C ALA A 344 5.58 -23.54 -19.37
N GLY A 345 6.83 -24.04 -19.37
CA GLY A 345 7.13 -25.46 -19.19
C GLY A 345 6.69 -26.06 -17.85
N ILE A 346 6.52 -25.24 -16.79
CA ILE A 346 6.04 -25.70 -15.48
C ILE A 346 4.64 -25.19 -15.14
N ALA A 347 4.00 -24.43 -16.03
CA ALA A 347 2.69 -23.83 -15.79
C ALA A 347 1.59 -24.89 -15.55
N GLY A 348 1.74 -26.11 -16.07
CA GLY A 348 0.81 -27.22 -15.84
C GLY A 348 0.69 -27.67 -14.38
N HIS A 349 1.64 -27.29 -13.51
CA HIS A 349 1.55 -27.51 -12.06
C HIS A 349 0.66 -26.50 -11.34
N PHE A 350 0.18 -25.47 -12.04
CA PHE A 350 -0.63 -24.40 -11.49
C PHE A 350 -2.01 -24.37 -12.14
N GLU A 351 -2.97 -23.78 -11.44
CA GLU A 351 -4.29 -23.49 -11.97
C GLU A 351 -4.36 -22.02 -12.39
N PRO A 352 -4.56 -21.70 -13.68
CA PRO A 352 -4.73 -20.32 -14.09
C PRO A 352 -6.10 -19.81 -13.63
N ARG A 353 -6.11 -18.65 -12.97
CA ARG A 353 -7.33 -17.92 -12.59
C ARG A 353 -7.22 -16.47 -13.04
N SER A 354 -8.34 -15.85 -13.36
CA SER A 354 -8.41 -14.43 -13.70
C SER A 354 -9.41 -13.75 -12.79
N TRP A 355 -8.98 -12.67 -12.15
CA TRP A 355 -9.82 -11.84 -11.29
C TRP A 355 -10.12 -10.53 -12.01
N LEU A 356 -11.39 -10.34 -12.35
CA LEU A 356 -11.86 -9.14 -13.05
C LEU A 356 -12.31 -8.03 -12.09
N GLY A 357 -12.08 -8.20 -10.79
CA GLY A 357 -12.63 -7.35 -9.74
C GLY A 357 -14.04 -7.78 -9.36
N SER A 358 -14.35 -7.74 -8.06
CA SER A 358 -15.74 -7.51 -7.68
C SER A 358 -16.07 -6.12 -8.23
N GLY A 359 -17.05 -6.00 -9.12
CA GLY A 359 -17.39 -4.70 -9.68
C GLY A 359 -17.68 -3.74 -8.53
N ARG A 360 -16.75 -2.84 -8.18
CA ARG A 360 -17.07 -1.61 -7.46
C ARG A 360 -18.14 -0.99 -8.33
N GLY A 361 -19.39 -1.05 -7.88
CA GLY A 361 -20.54 -0.74 -8.71
C GLY A 361 -20.28 0.52 -9.51
N SER A 362 -20.13 0.36 -10.83
CA SER A 362 -21.04 1.09 -11.67
C SER A 362 -22.41 0.78 -11.06
N GLN A 363 -22.97 1.71 -10.28
CA GLN A 363 -24.42 1.79 -10.24
C GLN A 363 -24.84 1.59 -11.69
N PRO A 364 -25.71 0.62 -12.02
CA PRO A 364 -26.36 0.66 -13.32
C PRO A 364 -26.89 2.08 -13.35
N GLY A 365 -26.29 2.92 -14.20
CA GLY A 365 -26.59 4.34 -14.19
C GLY A 365 -28.09 4.38 -14.18
N ALA A 366 -28.66 4.88 -13.07
CA ALA A 366 -30.09 4.99 -12.96
C ALA A 366 -30.44 5.67 -14.27
N GLN A 367 -31.13 4.94 -15.16
CA GLN A 367 -31.69 5.54 -16.33
C GLN A 367 -32.58 6.59 -15.72
N ARG A 368 -32.04 7.81 -15.64
CA ARG A 368 -32.83 9.02 -15.59
C ARG A 368 -33.54 8.92 -16.92
N THR A 369 -34.67 8.21 -16.91
CA THR A 369 -35.79 8.53 -17.75
C THR A 369 -35.98 10.00 -17.49
N SER A 370 -35.34 10.84 -18.30
CA SER A 370 -35.75 12.20 -18.49
C SER A 370 -37.15 12.05 -19.06
N ALA A 371 -38.13 11.93 -18.17
CA ALA A 371 -39.48 12.32 -18.48
C ALA A 371 -39.32 13.77 -18.90
N THR A 372 -39.22 13.98 -20.21
CA THR A 372 -39.28 15.29 -20.83
C THR A 372 -40.69 15.75 -20.52
N VAL A 373 -40.83 16.44 -19.40
CA VAL A 373 -42.07 17.13 -19.08
C VAL A 373 -42.16 18.19 -20.17
N ASP A 374 -42.98 17.93 -21.19
CA ASP A 374 -43.33 18.91 -22.20
C ASP A 374 -44.17 20.00 -21.52
N ILE A 375 -43.48 21.01 -21.00
CA ILE A 375 -44.06 22.19 -20.37
C ILE A 375 -45.05 22.87 -21.35
N GLY A 376 -44.83 22.74 -22.66
CA GLY A 376 -45.72 23.25 -23.70
C GLY A 376 -47.04 22.49 -23.83
N ALA A 377 -47.08 21.19 -23.54
CA ALA A 377 -48.32 20.41 -23.48
C ALA A 377 -49.14 20.77 -22.22
N ARG A 378 -48.48 21.00 -21.08
CA ARG A 378 -49.13 21.34 -19.81
C ARG A 378 -49.75 22.75 -19.81
N MET A 379 -49.11 23.72 -20.48
CA MET A 379 -49.67 25.06 -20.65
C MET A 379 -50.88 25.11 -21.60
N ARG A 380 -50.92 24.25 -22.64
CA ARG A 380 -52.07 24.15 -23.56
C ARG A 380 -53.32 23.55 -22.91
N GLN A 381 -53.16 22.69 -21.90
CA GLN A 381 -54.28 22.17 -21.11
C GLN A 381 -54.85 23.20 -20.12
N MET A 382 -54.02 24.08 -19.54
CA MET A 382 -54.52 25.16 -18.66
C MET A 382 -55.36 26.20 -19.41
N TRP A 383 -55.09 26.44 -20.70
CA TRP A 383 -55.82 27.43 -21.51
C TRP A 383 -57.06 26.88 -22.24
N ARG A 384 -57.36 25.58 -22.11
CA ARG A 384 -58.61 24.97 -22.62
C ARG A 384 -59.68 24.78 -21.53
N GLY A 385 -59.41 25.24 -20.30
CA GLY A 385 -60.31 25.11 -19.15
C GLY A 385 -61.10 26.37 -18.76
N THR A 386 -61.03 27.45 -19.54
CA THR A 386 -61.85 28.65 -19.33
C THR A 386 -62.78 28.85 -20.52
N GLY A 387 -63.95 28.23 -20.48
CA GLY A 387 -65.00 28.47 -21.47
C GLY A 387 -66.11 27.43 -21.51
N THR A 388 -66.98 27.44 -20.50
CA THR A 388 -68.45 27.37 -20.59
C THR A 388 -69.04 27.66 -19.22
#